data_AF-A0A817SVR9-F1
#
_entry.id   AF-A0A817SVR9-F1
#
_cell.length_a   1.000
_cell.length_b   1.000
_cell.length_c   1.000
_cell.angle_alpha   90.00
_cell.angle_beta   90.00
_cell.angle_gamma   90.00
#
_symmetry.space_group_name_H-M   'P 1'
#
loop_
_entity.id
_entity.type
_entity.pdbx_description
1 polymer ?
#
loop_
_entity_poly.entity_id
_entity_poly.type
_entity_poly.pdbx_seq_one_letter_code
_entity_poly.pdbx_strand_id
1 'polypeptide(L)'
;MLSFVKEELLKDKEGSDLLSVSFEHQNSQKHNANIDIGETTRTYIKDLSASEKAIFFQNIRQVYCTITKELTKSLPLKNDFLRHLQCLQPLARQQESSRTSIMYLSRHVPYLLTNEEIDRVGAEWRVYQMADIPEEWFRKTTVYSDHIIEYLPIDKYWYRIFSTATSTGTPQYVVLTKLVKCLLSLSHGNSDVERGFSENNHLVPDDRSSLNEASINGLRATKAAVKFFRGGKAHAVPTTSTLISNVKEAYSRYTKDNEQQQKLIKNTDVVNGKQGPEVEHERLEEKETQLINEQKNLQEELTKATNMLEEGTTRLAAAMKNKKFDDIGTAEVLVAAANAKLAVLKTKLIENDENLNRLRKKIN
;
A
#
# COMPACT_ATOMS: atom_id res chain seq x y z
N MET A 1 -13.70 5.16 -26.96
CA MET A 1 -13.26 5.11 -28.38
C MET A 1 -14.31 4.48 -29.30
N LEU A 2 -14.91 3.33 -28.98
CA LEU A 2 -15.91 2.63 -29.82
C LEU A 2 -17.11 3.50 -30.26
N SER A 3 -17.47 4.51 -29.46
CA SER A 3 -18.54 5.47 -29.75
C SER A 3 -18.33 6.28 -31.05
N PHE A 4 -17.08 6.51 -31.48
CA PHE A 4 -16.80 7.37 -32.65
C PHE A 4 -15.65 6.92 -33.55
N VAL A 5 -14.80 6.00 -33.12
CA VAL A 5 -13.70 5.42 -33.92
C VAL A 5 -14.18 4.15 -34.61
N LYS A 6 -13.73 3.87 -35.83
CA LYS A 6 -14.09 2.63 -36.54
C LYS A 6 -13.57 1.40 -35.78
N GLU A 7 -14.41 0.38 -35.69
CA GLU A 7 -14.13 -0.84 -34.91
C GLU A 7 -12.93 -1.62 -35.45
N GLU A 8 -12.73 -1.61 -36.77
CA GLU A 8 -11.58 -2.21 -37.45
C GLU A 8 -10.22 -1.70 -36.95
N LEU A 9 -10.15 -0.45 -36.47
CA LEU A 9 -8.91 0.14 -35.93
C LEU A 9 -8.65 -0.21 -34.47
N LEU A 10 -9.67 -0.69 -33.77
CA LEU A 10 -9.65 -1.07 -32.37
C LEU A 10 -9.61 -2.59 -32.16
N LYS A 11 -9.90 -3.35 -33.22
CA LYS A 11 -9.90 -4.81 -33.18
C LYS A 11 -8.53 -5.31 -32.70
N ASP A 12 -8.57 -6.23 -31.74
CA ASP A 12 -7.40 -6.88 -31.14
C ASP A 12 -6.43 -5.92 -30.41
N LYS A 13 -6.83 -4.67 -30.13
CA LYS A 13 -6.03 -3.70 -29.36
C LYS A 13 -6.55 -3.54 -27.95
N GLU A 14 -5.65 -3.66 -26.98
CA GLU A 14 -5.94 -3.52 -25.56
C GLU A 14 -4.85 -2.75 -24.83
N GLY A 15 -5.16 -2.16 -23.67
CA GLY A 15 -4.17 -1.47 -22.83
C GLY A 15 -3.34 -0.43 -23.59
N SER A 16 -2.03 -0.61 -23.63
CA SER A 16 -1.08 0.30 -24.27
C SER A 16 -1.24 0.37 -25.78
N ASP A 17 -1.75 -0.68 -26.43
CA ASP A 17 -1.96 -0.72 -27.88
C ASP A 17 -2.98 0.33 -28.33
N LEU A 18 -3.90 0.72 -27.45
CA LEU A 18 -4.88 1.78 -27.68
C LEU A 18 -4.22 3.16 -27.88
N LEU A 19 -3.01 3.36 -27.37
CA LEU A 19 -2.25 4.61 -27.55
C LEU A 19 -1.73 4.78 -28.98
N SER A 20 -1.62 3.68 -29.75
CA SER A 20 -1.21 3.70 -31.15
C SER A 20 -2.34 4.06 -32.12
N VAL A 21 -3.58 4.11 -31.64
CA VAL A 21 -4.76 4.31 -32.49
C VAL A 21 -4.83 5.78 -32.88
N SER A 22 -4.73 6.07 -34.18
CA SER A 22 -5.02 7.40 -34.69
C SER A 22 -6.54 7.62 -34.74
N PHE A 23 -7.08 8.31 -33.74
CA PHE A 23 -8.51 8.60 -33.63
C PHE A 23 -8.89 10.02 -34.08
N GLU A 24 -7.91 10.87 -34.35
CA GLU A 24 -8.14 12.27 -34.74
C GLU A 24 -8.46 12.44 -36.22
N HIS A 25 -8.00 11.52 -37.07
CA HIS A 25 -8.24 11.59 -38.51
C HIS A 25 -9.68 11.20 -38.83
N GLN A 26 -10.32 11.97 -39.71
CA GLN A 26 -11.69 11.70 -40.12
C GLN A 26 -11.86 10.34 -40.80
N ASN A 27 -10.83 9.87 -41.52
CA ASN A 27 -10.81 8.53 -42.15
C ASN A 27 -10.84 7.39 -41.12
N SER A 28 -10.39 7.65 -39.90
CA SER A 28 -10.35 6.69 -38.80
C SER A 28 -11.61 6.68 -37.95
N GLN A 29 -12.47 7.68 -38.14
CA GLN A 29 -13.70 7.84 -37.40
C GLN A 29 -14.90 7.25 -38.14
N LYS A 30 -15.94 6.89 -37.38
CA LYS A 30 -17.20 6.39 -37.91
C LYS A 30 -17.89 7.46 -38.76
N HIS A 31 -18.68 7.03 -39.73
CA HIS A 31 -19.60 7.91 -40.46
C HIS A 31 -20.62 8.54 -39.52
N ASN A 32 -21.15 9.74 -39.84
CA ASN A 32 -22.07 10.49 -38.96
C ASN A 32 -23.28 9.66 -38.48
N ALA A 33 -23.80 8.79 -39.34
CA ALA A 33 -24.90 7.87 -39.05
C ALA A 33 -24.56 6.83 -37.97
N ASN A 34 -23.28 6.58 -37.70
CA ASN A 34 -22.78 5.50 -36.84
C ASN A 34 -22.04 6.02 -35.60
N ILE A 35 -21.86 7.34 -35.44
CA ILE A 35 -21.32 7.92 -34.21
C ILE A 35 -22.38 7.82 -33.12
N ASP A 36 -22.04 7.25 -31.97
CA ASP A 36 -22.94 7.17 -30.84
C ASP A 36 -23.22 8.56 -30.26
N ILE A 37 -24.48 8.97 -30.25
CA ILE A 37 -24.97 10.26 -29.72
C ILE A 37 -26.32 10.09 -29.00
N GLY A 38 -26.81 8.86 -28.86
CA GLY A 38 -28.14 8.54 -28.33
C GLY A 38 -29.32 8.81 -29.27
N GLU A 39 -30.43 8.10 -29.03
CA GLU A 39 -31.64 8.12 -29.88
C GLU A 39 -32.43 9.43 -29.78
N THR A 40 -32.51 10.02 -28.58
CA THR A 40 -33.16 11.31 -28.38
C THR A 40 -32.48 12.39 -29.21
N THR A 41 -31.14 12.45 -29.15
CA THR A 41 -30.36 13.38 -29.95
C THR A 41 -30.60 13.14 -31.43
N ARG A 42 -30.51 11.88 -31.91
CA ARG A 42 -30.79 11.48 -33.31
C ARG A 42 -32.10 12.01 -33.84
N THR A 43 -33.14 12.06 -33.01
CA THR A 43 -34.45 12.60 -33.40
C THR A 43 -34.39 14.11 -33.63
N TYR A 44 -33.82 14.88 -32.70
CA TYR A 44 -33.70 16.34 -32.84
C TYR A 44 -32.86 16.79 -34.03
N ILE A 45 -31.78 16.07 -34.35
CA ILE A 45 -30.90 16.44 -35.47
C ILE A 45 -31.60 16.26 -36.81
N LYS A 46 -32.66 15.44 -36.94
CA LYS A 46 -33.35 15.23 -38.23
C LYS A 46 -33.90 16.55 -38.79
N ASP A 47 -34.35 17.43 -37.90
CA ASP A 47 -35.00 18.70 -38.24
C ASP A 47 -34.00 19.83 -38.58
N LEU A 48 -32.70 19.62 -38.32
CA LEU A 48 -31.65 20.59 -38.64
C LEU A 48 -31.36 20.64 -40.14
N SER A 49 -30.91 21.81 -40.61
CA SER A 49 -30.39 21.97 -41.97
C SER A 49 -29.10 21.19 -42.19
N ALA A 50 -28.70 21.01 -43.45
CA ALA A 50 -27.49 20.28 -43.80
C ALA A 50 -26.21 20.93 -43.22
N SER A 51 -26.15 22.27 -43.20
CA SER A 51 -25.03 23.02 -42.62
C SER A 51 -24.95 22.87 -41.10
N GLU A 52 -26.09 22.99 -40.41
CA GLU A 52 -26.17 22.81 -38.96
C GLU A 52 -25.80 21.38 -38.54
N LYS A 53 -26.26 20.37 -39.30
CA LYS A 53 -25.85 18.96 -39.11
C LYS A 53 -24.34 18.79 -39.23
N ALA A 54 -23.72 19.40 -40.24
CA ALA A 54 -22.28 19.31 -40.45
C ALA A 54 -21.50 19.90 -39.26
N ILE A 55 -21.88 21.10 -38.81
CA ILE A 55 -21.29 21.77 -37.64
C ILE A 55 -21.49 20.93 -36.38
N PHE A 56 -22.68 20.40 -36.16
CA PHE A 56 -22.98 19.54 -35.00
C PHE A 56 -22.05 18.32 -34.95
N PHE A 57 -21.93 17.57 -36.06
CA PHE A 57 -21.07 16.38 -36.09
C PHE A 57 -19.58 16.73 -35.97
N GLN A 58 -19.15 17.87 -36.49
CA GLN A 58 -17.78 18.36 -36.28
C GLN A 58 -17.51 18.60 -34.78
N ASN A 59 -18.45 19.26 -34.08
CA ASN A 59 -18.35 19.52 -32.65
C ASN A 59 -18.36 18.22 -31.84
N ILE A 60 -19.24 17.27 -32.15
CA ILE A 60 -19.29 15.97 -31.48
C ILE A 60 -17.97 15.20 -31.64
N ARG A 61 -17.40 15.18 -32.84
CA ARG A 61 -16.08 14.57 -33.09
C ARG A 61 -15.01 15.23 -32.23
N GLN A 62 -15.01 16.56 -32.17
CA GLN A 62 -14.05 17.29 -31.34
C GLN A 62 -14.20 16.95 -29.86
N VAL A 63 -15.42 16.87 -29.34
CA VAL A 63 -15.70 16.46 -27.95
C VAL A 63 -15.14 15.06 -27.69
N TYR A 64 -15.46 14.09 -28.55
CA TYR A 64 -14.96 12.72 -28.38
C TYR A 64 -13.44 12.63 -28.49
N CYS A 65 -12.81 13.37 -29.41
CA CYS A 65 -11.36 13.48 -29.50
C CYS A 65 -10.75 14.04 -28.21
N THR A 66 -11.30 15.12 -27.67
CA THR A 66 -10.83 15.73 -26.43
C THR A 66 -10.97 14.77 -25.25
N ILE A 67 -12.14 14.16 -25.07
CA ILE A 67 -12.36 13.16 -24.01
C ILE A 67 -11.36 12.02 -24.13
N THR A 68 -11.18 11.49 -25.35
CA THR A 68 -10.25 10.39 -25.61
C THR A 68 -8.80 10.79 -25.29
N LYS A 69 -8.37 12.00 -25.66
CA LYS A 69 -7.04 12.54 -25.33
C LYS A 69 -6.81 12.65 -23.83
N GLU A 70 -7.81 13.10 -23.08
CA GLU A 70 -7.68 13.21 -21.63
C GLU A 70 -7.68 11.84 -20.96
N LEU A 71 -8.58 10.94 -21.37
CA LEU A 71 -8.59 9.57 -20.87
C LEU A 71 -7.30 8.82 -21.16
N THR A 72 -6.70 8.97 -22.35
CA THR A 72 -5.42 8.30 -22.65
C THR A 72 -4.25 8.84 -21.83
N LYS A 73 -4.32 10.08 -21.34
CA LYS A 73 -3.33 10.65 -20.41
C LYS A 73 -3.54 10.17 -18.98
N SER A 74 -4.80 10.09 -18.54
CA SER A 74 -5.14 9.80 -17.14
C SER A 74 -5.25 8.31 -16.82
N LEU A 75 -5.63 7.48 -17.78
CA LEU A 75 -5.79 6.04 -17.57
C LEU A 75 -4.43 5.33 -17.55
N PRO A 76 -4.24 4.34 -16.67
CA PRO A 76 -2.98 3.60 -16.54
C PRO A 76 -2.83 2.53 -17.64
N LEU A 77 -2.99 2.91 -18.91
CA LEU A 77 -3.03 1.99 -20.06
C LEU A 77 -1.71 1.24 -20.26
N LYS A 78 -0.58 1.79 -19.79
CA LYS A 78 0.75 1.16 -19.85
C LYS A 78 1.08 0.32 -18.61
N ASN A 79 0.15 0.17 -17.67
CA ASN A 79 0.41 -0.53 -16.43
C ASN A 79 0.19 -2.04 -16.60
N ASP A 80 1.28 -2.77 -16.83
CA ASP A 80 1.26 -4.22 -17.01
C ASP A 80 0.71 -4.95 -15.79
N PHE A 81 0.99 -4.45 -14.58
CA PHE A 81 0.47 -5.05 -13.35
C PHE A 81 -1.06 -5.05 -13.32
N LEU A 82 -1.71 -3.92 -13.63
CA LEU A 82 -3.16 -3.83 -13.72
C LEU A 82 -3.74 -4.67 -14.86
N ARG A 83 -3.01 -4.79 -15.98
CA ARG A 83 -3.41 -5.69 -17.07
C ARG A 83 -3.42 -7.14 -16.60
N HIS A 84 -2.37 -7.59 -15.92
CA HIS A 84 -2.27 -8.96 -15.43
C HIS A 84 -3.32 -9.27 -14.35
N LEU A 85 -3.76 -8.29 -13.54
CA LEU A 85 -4.85 -8.47 -12.56
C LEU A 85 -6.15 -9.00 -13.16
N GLN A 86 -6.40 -8.80 -14.46
CA GLN A 86 -7.61 -9.30 -15.13
C GLN A 86 -7.75 -10.82 -15.04
N CYS A 87 -6.65 -11.57 -14.84
CA CYS A 87 -6.71 -13.02 -14.67
C CYS A 87 -7.48 -13.46 -13.42
N LEU A 88 -7.76 -12.55 -12.49
CA LEU A 88 -8.58 -12.83 -11.31
C LEU A 88 -10.08 -12.90 -11.62
N GLN A 89 -10.51 -12.45 -12.79
CA GLN A 89 -11.90 -12.59 -13.21
C GLN A 89 -12.24 -14.08 -13.43
N PRO A 90 -13.38 -14.59 -12.93
CA PRO A 90 -13.75 -16.00 -13.06
C PRO A 90 -13.72 -16.53 -14.50
N LEU A 91 -14.14 -15.69 -15.46
CA LEU A 91 -14.15 -16.03 -16.88
C LEU A 91 -12.75 -16.07 -17.51
N ALA A 92 -11.79 -15.32 -16.94
CA ALA A 92 -10.42 -15.31 -17.42
C ALA A 92 -9.65 -16.58 -17.02
N ARG A 93 -10.17 -17.36 -16.06
CA ARG A 93 -9.55 -18.61 -15.58
C ARG A 93 -9.14 -19.56 -16.70
N GLN A 94 -10.01 -19.75 -17.69
CA GLN A 94 -9.78 -20.68 -18.80
C GLN A 94 -8.94 -20.08 -19.94
N GLN A 95 -8.58 -18.80 -19.86
CA GLN A 95 -7.71 -18.19 -20.86
C GLN A 95 -6.28 -18.71 -20.71
N GLU A 96 -5.62 -18.97 -21.84
CA GLU A 96 -4.24 -19.43 -21.89
C GLU A 96 -3.27 -18.46 -21.21
N SER A 97 -3.52 -17.15 -21.37
CA SER A 97 -2.71 -16.08 -20.77
C SER A 97 -2.83 -15.99 -19.24
N SER A 98 -3.88 -16.55 -18.63
CA SER A 98 -4.16 -16.36 -17.20
C SER A 98 -3.06 -16.91 -16.29
N ARG A 99 -2.44 -18.03 -16.66
CA ARG A 99 -1.30 -18.58 -15.92
C ARG A 99 -0.08 -17.67 -16.02
N THR A 100 0.21 -17.13 -17.19
CA THR A 100 1.31 -16.19 -17.37
C THR A 100 1.08 -14.94 -16.53
N SER A 101 -0.18 -14.47 -16.47
CA SER A 101 -0.56 -13.33 -15.66
C SER A 101 -0.40 -13.55 -14.16
N ILE A 102 -0.88 -14.68 -13.61
CA ILE A 102 -0.69 -14.91 -12.17
C ILE A 102 0.79 -15.05 -11.79
N MET A 103 1.60 -15.65 -12.66
CA MET A 103 3.05 -15.78 -12.45
C MET A 103 3.78 -14.45 -12.58
N TYR A 104 3.28 -13.54 -13.41
CA TYR A 104 3.77 -12.17 -13.43
C TYR A 104 3.47 -11.49 -12.09
N LEU A 105 2.21 -11.54 -11.64
CA LEU A 105 1.77 -10.92 -10.39
C LEU A 105 2.54 -11.47 -9.18
N SER A 106 2.74 -12.79 -9.09
CA SER A 106 3.45 -13.41 -7.97
C SER A 106 4.90 -12.92 -7.81
N ARG A 107 5.53 -12.49 -8.90
CA ARG A 107 6.91 -11.94 -8.91
C ARG A 107 6.96 -10.43 -8.65
N HIS A 108 5.86 -9.73 -8.88
CA HIS A 108 5.79 -8.27 -8.81
C HIS A 108 5.10 -7.75 -7.54
N VAL A 109 4.64 -8.64 -6.64
CA VAL A 109 4.20 -8.26 -5.30
C VAL A 109 5.38 -8.42 -4.32
N PRO A 110 6.00 -7.31 -3.86
CA PRO A 110 7.22 -7.38 -3.07
C PRO A 110 6.96 -7.99 -1.68
N TYR A 111 7.92 -8.79 -1.19
CA TYR A 111 7.95 -9.36 0.16
C TYR A 111 6.76 -10.26 0.54
N LEU A 112 5.85 -10.57 -0.39
CA LEU A 112 4.71 -11.43 -0.10
C LEU A 112 5.09 -12.91 -0.16
N LEU A 113 5.83 -13.31 -1.20
CA LEU A 113 6.12 -14.72 -1.50
C LEU A 113 7.62 -15.00 -1.57
N THR A 114 8.05 -16.16 -1.09
CA THR A 114 9.40 -16.71 -1.36
C THR A 114 9.49 -17.28 -2.78
N ASN A 115 10.69 -17.59 -3.25
CA ASN A 115 10.89 -18.24 -4.55
C ASN A 115 10.18 -19.60 -4.62
N GLU A 116 10.23 -20.40 -3.56
CA GLU A 116 9.52 -21.68 -3.49
C GLU A 116 8.00 -21.49 -3.52
N GLU A 117 7.49 -20.44 -2.85
CA GLU A 117 6.08 -20.08 -2.90
C GLU A 117 5.64 -19.66 -4.31
N ILE A 118 6.48 -18.93 -5.06
CA ILE A 118 6.18 -18.54 -6.45
C ILE A 118 5.99 -19.77 -7.36
N ASP A 119 6.86 -20.77 -7.26
CA ASP A 119 6.70 -22.01 -8.03
C ASP A 119 5.42 -22.75 -7.65
N ARG A 120 5.08 -22.73 -6.36
CA ARG A 120 3.84 -23.32 -5.84
C ARG A 120 2.58 -22.59 -6.32
N VAL A 121 2.60 -21.27 -6.48
CA VAL A 121 1.49 -20.52 -7.11
C VAL A 121 1.22 -21.07 -8.50
N GLY A 122 2.27 -21.33 -9.29
CA GLY A 122 2.12 -21.87 -10.64
C GLY A 122 1.48 -23.27 -10.68
N ALA A 123 1.75 -24.10 -9.67
CA ALA A 123 1.13 -25.43 -9.53
C ALA A 123 -0.33 -25.32 -9.05
N GLU A 124 -0.59 -24.55 -8.00
CA GLU A 124 -1.93 -24.32 -7.45
C GLU A 124 -2.87 -23.69 -8.50
N TRP A 125 -2.37 -22.76 -9.32
CA TRP A 125 -3.15 -22.16 -10.40
C TRP A 125 -3.58 -23.18 -11.45
N ARG A 126 -2.71 -24.13 -11.84
CA ARG A 126 -3.08 -25.19 -12.80
C ARG A 126 -4.20 -26.07 -12.27
N VAL A 127 -4.12 -26.45 -10.99
CA VAL A 127 -5.19 -27.20 -10.32
C VAL A 127 -6.49 -26.39 -10.32
N TYR A 128 -6.42 -25.09 -10.04
CA TYR A 128 -7.56 -24.18 -10.11
C TYR A 128 -8.14 -24.03 -11.53
N GLN A 129 -7.32 -23.98 -12.58
CA GLN A 129 -7.78 -23.93 -13.97
C GLN A 129 -8.55 -25.19 -14.38
N MET A 130 -8.15 -26.35 -13.84
CA MET A 130 -8.80 -27.63 -14.13
C MET A 130 -10.00 -27.91 -13.22
N ALA A 131 -10.22 -27.12 -12.17
CA ALA A 131 -11.31 -27.33 -11.22
C ALA A 131 -12.67 -27.16 -11.92
N ASP A 132 -13.63 -28.01 -11.55
CA ASP A 132 -15.02 -27.81 -11.92
C ASP A 132 -15.62 -26.77 -10.96
N ILE A 133 -15.82 -25.55 -11.47
CA ILE A 133 -16.31 -24.42 -10.68
C ILE A 133 -17.74 -24.12 -11.10
N PRO A 134 -18.72 -24.33 -10.20
CA PRO A 134 -20.12 -24.12 -10.54
C PRO A 134 -20.43 -22.67 -10.94
N GLU A 135 -21.32 -22.49 -11.93
CA GLU A 135 -21.63 -21.14 -12.44
C GLU A 135 -22.23 -20.23 -11.37
N GLU A 136 -22.98 -20.77 -10.40
CA GLU A 136 -23.59 -20.01 -9.31
C GLU A 136 -22.56 -19.41 -8.32
N TRP A 137 -21.26 -19.70 -8.51
CA TRP A 137 -20.18 -19.06 -7.77
C TRP A 137 -19.83 -17.68 -8.30
N PHE A 138 -20.14 -17.40 -9.56
CA PHE A 138 -19.82 -16.12 -10.19
C PHE A 138 -20.99 -15.49 -10.96
N ARG A 139 -22.05 -16.25 -11.30
CA ARG A 139 -23.29 -15.73 -11.90
C ARG A 139 -24.43 -15.76 -10.89
N LYS A 140 -25.28 -14.75 -10.97
CA LYS A 140 -26.54 -14.63 -10.25
C LYS A 140 -27.67 -14.73 -11.26
N THR A 141 -28.47 -15.78 -11.14
CA THR A 141 -29.66 -15.98 -11.97
C THR A 141 -30.82 -15.23 -11.34
N THR A 142 -31.32 -14.18 -12.01
CA THR A 142 -32.52 -13.46 -11.59
C THR A 142 -33.72 -14.00 -12.35
N VAL A 143 -34.75 -14.46 -11.65
CA VAL A 143 -35.93 -15.15 -12.23
C VAL A 143 -36.90 -14.17 -12.92
N TYR A 144 -36.71 -12.86 -12.75
CA TYR A 144 -37.67 -11.81 -13.13
C TYR A 144 -37.06 -10.74 -14.04
N SER A 145 -36.65 -11.11 -15.26
CA SER A 145 -36.63 -10.27 -16.47
C SER A 145 -35.61 -10.82 -17.48
N ASP A 146 -35.87 -10.54 -18.76
CA ASP A 146 -35.08 -10.95 -19.93
C ASP A 146 -33.56 -10.93 -19.70
N HIS A 147 -32.94 -12.12 -19.65
CA HIS A 147 -31.53 -12.39 -19.94
C HIS A 147 -30.44 -11.45 -19.38
N ILE A 148 -30.66 -10.73 -18.28
CA ILE A 148 -29.58 -9.97 -17.63
C ILE A 148 -28.74 -10.94 -16.80
N ILE A 149 -27.56 -11.29 -17.30
CA ILE A 149 -26.56 -12.05 -16.52
C ILE A 149 -25.94 -11.09 -15.50
N GLU A 150 -26.37 -11.19 -14.25
CA GLU A 150 -25.71 -10.52 -13.13
C GLU A 150 -24.52 -11.35 -12.64
N TYR A 151 -23.40 -10.69 -12.31
CA TYR A 151 -22.24 -11.35 -11.72
C TYR A 151 -22.17 -11.11 -10.22
N LEU A 152 -21.72 -12.11 -9.46
CA LEU A 152 -21.44 -11.94 -8.04
C LEU A 152 -20.17 -11.10 -7.84
N PRO A 153 -20.08 -10.35 -6.72
CA PRO A 153 -18.85 -9.69 -6.31
C PRO A 153 -17.63 -10.63 -6.34
N ILE A 154 -16.51 -10.14 -6.87
CA ILE A 154 -15.29 -10.93 -7.12
C ILE A 154 -14.70 -11.51 -5.82
N ASP A 155 -14.81 -10.79 -4.72
CA ASP A 155 -14.40 -11.21 -3.38
C ASP A 155 -15.20 -12.42 -2.89
N LYS A 156 -16.52 -12.46 -3.14
CA LYS A 156 -17.37 -13.61 -2.80
C LYS A 156 -17.01 -14.84 -3.61
N TYR A 157 -16.69 -14.67 -4.89
CA TYR A 157 -16.22 -15.77 -5.74
C TYR A 157 -14.92 -16.37 -5.16
N TRP A 158 -13.91 -15.53 -4.93
CA TRP A 158 -12.63 -15.97 -4.42
C TRP A 158 -12.72 -16.54 -3.00
N TYR A 159 -13.60 -16.01 -2.15
CA TYR A 159 -13.87 -16.60 -0.84
C TYR A 159 -14.32 -18.06 -0.93
N ARG A 160 -15.16 -18.42 -1.91
CA ARG A 160 -15.56 -19.82 -2.13
C ARG A 160 -14.37 -20.68 -2.57
N ILE A 161 -13.52 -20.17 -3.46
CA ILE A 161 -12.27 -20.84 -3.88
C ILE A 161 -11.34 -21.07 -2.68
N PHE A 162 -11.17 -20.07 -1.81
CA PHE A 162 -10.33 -20.21 -0.61
C PHE A 162 -10.87 -21.21 0.41
N SER A 163 -12.17 -21.49 0.34
CA SER A 163 -12.86 -22.40 1.24
C SER A 163 -12.82 -23.85 0.75
N THR A 164 -12.26 -24.13 -0.43
CA THR A 164 -12.11 -25.51 -0.90
C THR A 164 -10.99 -26.22 -0.16
N ALA A 165 -11.24 -27.48 0.17
CA ALA A 165 -10.30 -28.34 0.86
C ALA A 165 -10.00 -29.59 0.03
N THR A 166 -8.81 -30.13 0.22
CA THR A 166 -8.43 -31.44 -0.29
C THR A 166 -9.24 -32.54 0.40
N SER A 167 -9.14 -33.78 -0.11
CA SER A 167 -9.76 -34.95 0.54
C SER A 167 -9.27 -35.20 1.96
N THR A 168 -8.11 -34.65 2.35
CA THR A 168 -7.56 -34.74 3.71
C THR A 168 -8.00 -33.59 4.62
N GLY A 169 -8.86 -32.68 4.13
CA GLY A 169 -9.38 -31.55 4.89
C GLY A 169 -8.43 -30.35 4.98
N THR A 170 -7.30 -30.37 4.27
CA THR A 170 -6.37 -29.22 4.22
C THR A 170 -6.80 -28.22 3.14
N PRO A 171 -6.53 -26.91 3.31
CA PRO A 171 -6.86 -25.92 2.29
C PRO A 171 -6.18 -26.24 0.95
N GLN A 172 -6.95 -26.20 -0.14
CA GLN A 172 -6.49 -26.65 -1.46
C GLN A 172 -5.49 -25.67 -2.11
N TYR A 173 -5.62 -24.37 -1.84
CA TYR A 173 -4.90 -23.30 -2.53
C TYR A 173 -4.21 -22.36 -1.54
N VAL A 174 -3.25 -22.86 -0.76
CA VAL A 174 -2.66 -22.10 0.37
C VAL A 174 -1.94 -20.84 -0.10
N VAL A 175 -0.99 -20.99 -1.03
CA VAL A 175 -0.12 -19.88 -1.46
C VAL A 175 -0.88 -18.96 -2.41
N LEU A 176 -1.73 -19.54 -3.27
CA LEU A 176 -2.59 -18.78 -4.16
C LEU A 176 -3.59 -17.93 -3.37
N THR A 177 -4.17 -18.44 -2.29
CA THR A 177 -5.05 -17.65 -1.40
C THR A 177 -4.33 -16.44 -0.83
N LYS A 178 -3.09 -16.62 -0.37
CA LYS A 178 -2.24 -15.54 0.16
C LYS A 178 -2.02 -14.45 -0.90
N LEU A 179 -1.65 -14.84 -2.12
CA LEU A 179 -1.46 -13.93 -3.24
C LEU A 179 -2.73 -13.17 -3.61
N VAL A 180 -3.83 -13.88 -3.86
CA VAL A 180 -5.07 -13.27 -4.36
C VAL A 180 -5.69 -12.33 -3.32
N LYS A 181 -5.64 -12.66 -2.03
CA LYS A 181 -6.09 -11.73 -0.98
C LYS A 181 -5.32 -10.41 -1.00
N CYS A 182 -4.01 -10.46 -1.20
CA CYS A 182 -3.21 -9.25 -1.35
C CYS A 182 -3.62 -8.46 -2.59
N LEU A 183 -3.76 -9.12 -3.75
CA LEU A 183 -4.16 -8.47 -4.99
C LEU A 183 -5.56 -7.82 -4.92
N LEU A 184 -6.54 -8.48 -4.28
CA LEU A 184 -7.90 -7.95 -4.09
C LEU A 184 -8.00 -6.89 -2.99
N SER A 185 -6.94 -6.69 -2.20
CA SER A 185 -6.86 -5.61 -1.21
C SER A 185 -6.32 -4.29 -1.80
N LEU A 186 -5.88 -4.31 -3.06
CA LEU A 186 -5.44 -3.10 -3.75
C LEU A 186 -6.65 -2.18 -3.98
N SER A 187 -6.52 -0.91 -3.61
CA SER A 187 -7.58 0.06 -3.84
C SER A 187 -7.85 0.20 -5.34
N HIS A 188 -9.11 0.04 -5.75
CA HIS A 188 -9.53 0.09 -7.15
C HIS A 188 -10.02 1.49 -7.58
N GLY A 189 -9.84 2.52 -6.74
CA GLY A 189 -10.18 3.89 -7.09
C GLY A 189 -10.11 4.86 -5.92
N ASN A 190 -10.51 6.11 -6.18
CA ASN A 190 -10.53 7.16 -5.16
C ASN A 190 -11.73 7.05 -4.21
N SER A 191 -12.70 6.17 -4.48
CA SER A 191 -13.95 6.09 -3.72
C SER A 191 -13.75 5.82 -2.23
N ASP A 192 -12.76 5.02 -1.84
CA ASP A 192 -12.44 4.80 -0.42
C ASP A 192 -11.83 6.05 0.25
N VAL A 193 -11.02 6.81 -0.51
CA VAL A 193 -10.44 8.08 -0.07
C VAL A 193 -11.54 9.15 0.05
N GLU A 194 -12.43 9.25 -0.93
CA GLU A 194 -13.58 10.15 -0.96
C GLU A 194 -14.60 9.82 0.14
N ARG A 195 -14.84 8.54 0.39
CA ARG A 195 -15.60 8.09 1.57
C ARG A 195 -14.90 8.52 2.85
N GLY A 196 -13.58 8.40 2.90
CA GLY A 196 -12.76 8.92 3.99
C GLY A 196 -12.95 10.42 4.23
N PHE A 197 -12.96 11.23 3.17
CA PHE A 197 -13.22 12.67 3.25
C PHE A 197 -14.65 12.96 3.72
N SER A 198 -15.64 12.25 3.20
CA SER A 198 -17.03 12.37 3.65
C SER A 198 -17.18 12.03 5.13
N GLU A 199 -16.50 10.98 5.59
CA GLU A 199 -16.47 10.61 7.01
C GLU A 199 -15.76 11.65 7.88
N ASN A 200 -14.76 12.34 7.34
CA ASN A 200 -14.08 13.45 8.02
C ASN A 200 -14.97 14.69 8.13
N ASN A 201 -15.74 15.03 7.10
CA ASN A 201 -16.69 16.15 7.16
C ASN A 201 -17.71 15.97 8.30
N HIS A 202 -18.10 14.73 8.61
CA HIS A 202 -18.96 14.45 9.77
C HIS A 202 -18.23 14.46 11.12
N LEU A 203 -16.91 14.30 11.14
CA LEU A 203 -16.08 14.29 12.35
C LEU A 203 -15.54 15.68 12.72
N VAL A 204 -15.35 16.54 11.73
CA VAL A 204 -14.90 17.93 11.85
C VAL A 204 -15.99 18.87 11.31
N PRO A 205 -17.15 18.96 11.99
CA PRO A 205 -18.12 20.02 11.72
C PRO A 205 -17.50 21.42 11.96
N ASP A 206 -18.12 22.47 11.43
CA ASP A 206 -17.57 23.84 11.42
C ASP A 206 -17.22 24.36 12.83
N ASP A 207 -17.91 23.88 13.86
CA ASP A 207 -17.68 24.17 15.29
C ASP A 207 -16.47 23.43 15.90
N ARG A 208 -15.87 22.49 15.17
CA ARG A 208 -14.69 21.69 15.56
C ARG A 208 -13.48 21.92 14.64
N SER A 209 -13.45 23.04 13.92
CA SER A 209 -12.36 23.43 13.02
C SER A 209 -10.99 23.60 13.71
N SER A 210 -10.93 23.64 15.04
CA SER A 210 -9.70 23.73 15.83
C SER A 210 -9.05 22.38 16.19
N LEU A 211 -9.59 21.25 15.73
CA LEU A 211 -8.97 19.94 15.97
C LEU A 211 -7.65 19.80 15.21
N ASN A 212 -6.59 19.41 15.91
CA ASN A 212 -5.33 19.06 15.28
C ASN A 212 -5.41 17.70 14.56
N GLU A 213 -4.45 17.44 13.67
CA GLU A 213 -4.40 16.20 12.87
C GLU A 213 -4.36 14.95 13.75
N ALA A 214 -3.63 14.98 14.87
CA ALA A 214 -3.55 13.86 15.81
C ALA A 214 -4.92 13.50 16.40
N SER A 215 -5.73 14.50 16.74
CA SER A 215 -7.09 14.32 17.25
C SER A 215 -8.01 13.72 16.18
N ILE A 216 -7.90 14.20 14.93
CA ILE A 216 -8.65 13.66 13.80
C ILE A 216 -8.28 12.20 13.57
N ASN A 217 -6.99 11.87 13.54
CA ASN A 217 -6.50 10.50 13.38
C ASN A 217 -6.97 9.58 14.51
N GLY A 218 -6.93 10.04 15.76
CA GLY A 218 -7.44 9.30 16.92
C GLY A 218 -8.95 9.02 16.83
N LEU A 219 -9.75 10.02 16.44
CA LEU A 219 -11.20 9.86 16.22
C LEU A 219 -11.49 8.88 15.09
N ARG A 220 -10.76 8.97 13.96
CA ARG A 220 -10.90 8.05 12.83
C ARG A 220 -10.55 6.62 13.22
N ALA A 221 -9.43 6.41 13.90
CA ALA A 221 -9.00 5.10 14.37
C ALA A 221 -10.04 4.48 15.30
N THR A 222 -10.58 5.27 16.23
CA THR A 222 -11.63 4.82 17.15
C THR A 222 -12.90 4.43 16.40
N LYS A 223 -13.38 5.27 15.48
CA LYS A 223 -14.58 4.98 14.66
C LYS A 223 -14.38 3.74 13.79
N ALA A 224 -13.21 3.57 13.18
CA ALA A 224 -12.86 2.41 12.38
C ALA A 224 -12.85 1.13 13.24
N ALA A 225 -12.25 1.17 14.43
CA ALA A 225 -12.25 0.05 15.36
C ALA A 225 -13.67 -0.35 15.78
N VAL A 226 -14.53 0.62 16.14
CA VAL A 226 -15.93 0.35 16.49
C VAL A 226 -16.68 -0.27 15.31
N LYS A 227 -16.50 0.22 14.08
CA LYS A 227 -17.10 -0.38 12.87
C LYS A 227 -16.62 -1.81 12.64
N PHE A 228 -15.33 -2.07 12.82
CA PHE A 228 -14.73 -3.39 12.66
C PHE A 228 -15.36 -4.42 13.61
N PHE A 229 -15.62 -4.06 14.86
CA PHE A 229 -16.28 -4.96 15.81
C PHE A 229 -17.79 -5.07 15.53
N ARG A 230 -18.19 -6.22 14.96
CA ARG A 230 -19.57 -6.67 14.73
C ARG A 230 -20.52 -5.61 14.12
N GLY A 231 -20.01 -4.82 13.17
CA GLY A 231 -20.81 -3.91 12.37
C GLY A 231 -21.17 -2.59 13.07
N GLY A 232 -20.29 -2.06 13.91
CA GLY A 232 -20.48 -0.74 14.54
C GLY A 232 -21.22 -0.75 15.87
N LYS A 233 -21.40 -1.92 16.49
CA LYS A 233 -22.08 -2.04 17.78
C LYS A 233 -21.08 -1.79 18.91
N ALA A 234 -21.21 -0.64 19.59
CA ALA A 234 -20.30 -0.25 20.67
C ALA A 234 -20.16 -1.32 21.77
N HIS A 235 -21.26 -1.99 22.16
CA HIS A 235 -21.23 -3.05 23.17
C HIS A 235 -20.47 -4.32 22.74
N ALA A 236 -20.19 -4.48 21.44
CA ALA A 236 -19.44 -5.61 20.92
C ALA A 236 -17.93 -5.36 20.88
N VAL A 237 -17.48 -4.15 21.20
CA VAL A 237 -16.06 -3.80 21.29
C VAL A 237 -15.48 -4.44 22.55
N PRO A 238 -14.49 -5.35 22.44
CA PRO A 238 -13.90 -5.99 23.61
C PRO A 238 -13.22 -4.98 24.51
N THR A 239 -13.58 -4.97 25.80
CA THR A 239 -12.90 -4.15 26.80
C THR A 239 -11.68 -4.91 27.31
N THR A 240 -10.51 -4.61 26.74
CA THR A 240 -9.25 -5.24 27.14
C THR A 240 -8.60 -4.50 28.31
N SER A 241 -7.78 -5.19 29.10
CA SER A 241 -7.01 -4.55 30.19
C SER A 241 -6.13 -3.40 29.67
N THR A 242 -5.56 -3.56 28.48
CA THR A 242 -4.77 -2.52 27.80
C THR A 242 -5.60 -1.28 27.47
N LEU A 243 -6.85 -1.47 27.00
CA LEU A 243 -7.76 -0.35 26.72
C LEU A 243 -8.05 0.44 28.01
N ILE A 244 -8.33 -0.26 29.11
CA ILE A 244 -8.57 0.36 30.42
C ILE A 244 -7.35 1.15 30.90
N SER A 245 -6.14 0.59 30.79
CA SER A 245 -4.90 1.29 31.17
C SER A 245 -4.69 2.55 30.33
N ASN A 246 -4.87 2.44 29.01
CA ASN A 246 -4.72 3.57 28.10
C ASN A 246 -5.71 4.70 28.40
N VAL A 247 -6.96 4.38 28.76
CA VAL A 247 -7.97 5.39 29.15
C VAL A 247 -7.59 6.06 30.47
N LYS A 248 -7.13 5.29 31.46
CA LYS A 248 -6.68 5.85 32.75
C LYS A 248 -5.50 6.80 32.58
N GLU A 249 -4.58 6.48 31.67
CA GLU A 249 -3.40 7.29 31.39
C GLU A 249 -3.66 8.45 30.41
N ALA A 250 -4.80 8.48 29.72
CA ALA A 250 -5.07 9.43 28.64
C ALA A 250 -4.93 10.89 29.09
N TYR A 251 -5.46 11.24 30.26
CA TYR A 251 -5.34 12.59 30.81
C TYR A 251 -3.88 12.95 31.11
N SER A 252 -3.12 12.04 31.74
CA SER A 252 -1.69 12.27 32.00
C SER A 252 -0.89 12.47 30.73
N ARG A 253 -1.17 11.67 29.68
CA ARG A 253 -0.54 11.81 28.37
C ARG A 253 -0.89 13.15 27.71
N TYR A 254 -2.15 13.56 27.79
CA TYR A 254 -2.61 14.86 27.28
C TYR A 254 -1.93 16.03 27.98
N THR A 255 -1.82 16.00 29.32
CA THR A 255 -1.11 17.05 30.07
C THR A 255 0.36 17.13 29.67
N LYS A 256 1.04 15.98 29.53
CA LYS A 256 2.43 15.94 29.07
C LYS A 256 2.61 16.50 27.65
N ASP A 257 1.70 16.17 26.74
CA ASP A 257 1.72 16.68 25.36
C ASP A 257 1.54 18.21 25.33
N ASN A 258 0.57 18.74 26.09
CA ASN A 258 0.38 20.18 26.23
C ASN A 258 1.62 20.88 26.81
N GLU A 259 2.26 20.31 27.82
CA GLU A 259 3.51 20.84 28.38
C GLU A 259 4.64 20.84 27.34
N GLN A 260 4.75 19.80 26.53
CA GLN A 260 5.72 19.73 25.44
C GLN A 260 5.42 20.78 24.36
N GLN A 261 4.16 20.94 23.96
CA GLN A 261 3.76 21.96 22.99
C GLN A 261 4.03 23.38 23.51
N GLN A 262 3.75 23.65 24.79
CA GLN A 262 4.09 24.93 25.40
C GLN A 262 5.60 25.19 25.45
N LYS A 263 6.41 24.17 25.70
CA LYS A 263 7.88 24.28 25.62
C LYS A 263 8.34 24.56 24.19
N LEU A 264 7.77 23.88 23.20
CA LEU A 264 8.08 24.12 21.79
C LEU A 264 7.70 25.53 21.35
N ILE A 265 6.52 26.02 21.72
CA ILE A 265 6.09 27.40 21.42
C ILE A 265 7.02 28.41 22.09
N LYS A 266 7.31 28.24 23.38
CA LYS A 266 8.29 29.09 24.09
C LYS A 266 9.66 29.07 23.41
N ASN A 267 10.14 27.90 23.00
CA ASN A 267 11.41 27.78 22.27
C ASN A 267 11.33 28.45 20.89
N THR A 268 10.20 28.37 20.19
CA THR A 268 9.99 29.00 18.88
C THR A 268 9.89 30.53 18.99
N ASP A 269 9.24 31.04 20.03
CA ASP A 269 9.17 32.47 20.32
C ASP A 269 10.52 33.03 20.79
N VAL A 270 11.32 32.24 21.52
CA VAL A 270 12.71 32.57 21.87
C VAL A 270 13.60 32.59 20.61
N VAL A 271 13.41 31.64 19.68
CA VAL A 271 14.13 31.58 18.40
C VAL A 271 13.75 32.74 17.46
N ASN A 272 12.47 33.11 17.41
CA ASN A 272 12.01 34.25 16.61
C ASN A 272 12.36 35.61 17.26
N GLY A 273 12.48 35.67 18.59
CA GLY A 273 12.88 36.88 19.34
C GLY A 273 14.39 37.11 19.43
N LYS A 274 15.22 36.10 19.18
CA LYS A 274 16.69 36.19 19.18
C LYS A 274 17.26 35.86 17.80
N GLN A 275 17.09 36.75 16.83
CA GLN A 275 17.89 36.70 15.60
C GLN A 275 19.31 37.20 15.90
N GLY A 276 20.24 36.27 16.18
CA GLY A 276 21.65 36.60 16.41
C GLY A 276 22.55 35.36 16.58
N PRO A 277 23.89 35.54 16.51
CA PRO A 277 24.90 34.47 16.60
C PRO A 277 24.86 33.67 17.92
N GLU A 278 24.19 34.19 18.94
CA GLU A 278 24.03 33.57 20.26
C GLU A 278 23.15 32.30 20.22
N VAL A 279 22.11 32.28 19.37
CA VAL A 279 21.21 31.10 19.23
C VAL A 279 21.85 29.99 18.40
N GLU A 280 22.69 30.36 17.42
CA GLU A 280 23.45 29.35 16.67
C GLU A 280 24.51 28.70 17.55
N HIS A 281 25.16 29.48 18.42
CA HIS A 281 26.10 28.96 19.43
C HIS A 281 25.39 28.02 20.43
N GLU A 282 24.25 28.43 21.00
CA GLU A 282 23.46 27.62 21.94
C GLU A 282 22.98 26.30 21.28
N ARG A 283 22.56 26.34 20.01
CA ARG A 283 22.16 25.14 19.26
C ARG A 283 23.34 24.21 18.94
N LEU A 284 24.53 24.76 18.68
CA LEU A 284 25.73 23.98 18.45
C LEU A 284 26.23 23.33 19.75
N GLU A 285 26.13 24.02 20.89
CA GLU A 285 26.44 23.48 22.23
C GLU A 285 25.48 22.35 22.65
N GLU A 286 24.18 22.50 22.40
CA GLU A 286 23.20 21.42 22.64
C GLU A 286 23.52 20.18 21.81
N LYS A 287 23.87 20.37 20.53
CA LYS A 287 24.25 19.28 19.63
C LYS A 287 25.57 18.63 20.04
N GLU A 288 26.52 19.39 20.58
CA GLU A 288 27.76 18.85 21.13
C GLU A 288 27.47 17.98 22.37
N THR A 289 26.60 18.47 23.26
CA THR A 289 26.17 17.73 24.46
C THR A 289 25.50 16.41 24.11
N GLN A 290 24.67 16.39 23.05
CA GLN A 290 24.05 15.17 22.54
C GLN A 290 25.07 14.16 22.02
N LEU A 291 26.04 14.59 21.20
CA LEU A 291 27.07 13.72 20.64
C LEU A 291 28.01 13.17 21.73
N ILE A 292 28.33 13.96 22.76
CA ILE A 292 29.11 13.52 23.93
C ILE A 292 28.36 12.43 24.70
N ASN A 293 27.05 12.61 24.94
CA ASN A 293 26.22 11.59 25.60
C ASN A 293 26.13 10.30 24.77
N GLU A 294 26.00 10.42 23.45
CA GLU A 294 26.02 9.27 22.54
C GLU A 294 27.38 8.56 22.55
N GLN A 295 28.49 9.30 22.59
CA GLN A 295 29.84 8.75 22.68
C GLN A 295 30.03 7.96 23.98
N LYS A 296 29.57 8.51 25.11
CA LYS A 296 29.60 7.84 26.40
C LYS A 296 28.79 6.54 26.38
N ASN A 297 27.58 6.55 25.83
CA ASN A 297 26.75 5.35 25.71
C ASN A 297 27.40 4.29 24.82
N LEU A 298 27.98 4.69 23.67
CA LEU A 298 28.70 3.79 22.78
C LEU A 298 29.94 3.18 23.46
N GLN A 299 30.66 3.94 24.28
CA GLN A 299 31.78 3.44 25.09
C GLN A 299 31.32 2.42 26.15
N GLU A 300 30.22 2.69 26.86
CA GLU A 300 29.65 1.75 27.82
C GLU A 300 29.20 0.44 27.15
N GLU A 301 28.59 0.51 25.96
CA GLU A 301 28.24 -0.67 25.17
C GLU A 301 29.48 -1.43 24.67
N LEU A 302 30.54 -0.71 24.30
CA LEU A 302 31.82 -1.29 23.88
C LEU A 302 32.45 -2.08 25.05
N THR A 303 32.48 -1.51 26.26
CA THR A 303 32.97 -2.21 27.47
C THR A 303 32.18 -3.49 27.74
N LYS A 304 30.85 -3.44 27.61
CA LYS A 304 30.01 -4.64 27.78
C LYS A 304 30.31 -5.71 26.73
N ALA A 305 30.50 -5.32 25.47
CA ALA A 305 30.85 -6.25 24.39
C ALA A 305 32.26 -6.85 24.55
N THR A 306 33.22 -6.08 25.07
CA THR A 306 34.57 -6.57 25.40
C THR A 306 34.52 -7.58 26.55
N ASN A 307 33.76 -7.30 27.62
CA ASN A 307 33.59 -8.24 28.73
C ASN A 307 32.95 -9.56 28.26
N MET A 308 31.98 -9.48 27.33
CA MET A 308 31.34 -10.65 26.71
C MET A 308 32.33 -11.46 25.87
N LEU A 309 33.27 -10.80 25.18
CA LEU A 309 34.35 -11.45 24.44
C LEU A 309 35.35 -12.14 25.39
N GLU A 310 35.76 -11.48 26.48
CA GLU A 310 36.64 -12.06 27.51
C GLU A 310 36.00 -13.27 28.18
N GLU A 311 34.70 -13.20 28.49
CA GLU A 311 33.96 -14.33 29.03
C GLU A 311 33.88 -15.49 28.03
N GLY A 312 33.54 -15.20 26.77
CA GLY A 312 33.48 -16.21 25.71
C GLY A 312 34.82 -16.89 25.45
N THR A 313 35.92 -16.13 25.42
CA THR A 313 37.27 -16.64 25.23
C THR A 313 37.76 -17.45 26.44
N THR A 314 37.43 -17.04 27.66
CA THR A 314 37.75 -17.80 28.89
C THR A 314 36.99 -19.12 28.94
N ARG A 315 35.70 -19.12 28.60
CA ARG A 315 34.86 -20.33 28.50
C ARG A 315 35.38 -21.27 27.40
N LEU A 316 35.78 -20.74 26.25
CA LEU A 316 36.37 -21.51 25.16
C LEU A 316 37.68 -22.18 25.59
N ALA A 317 38.58 -21.44 26.26
CA ALA A 317 39.84 -22.00 26.77
C ALA A 317 39.61 -23.09 27.83
N ALA A 318 38.65 -22.90 28.73
CA ALA A 318 38.29 -23.91 29.74
C ALA A 318 37.65 -25.16 29.12
N ALA A 319 36.78 -25.00 28.11
CA ALA A 319 36.14 -26.09 27.39
C ALA A 319 37.16 -26.91 26.58
N MET A 320 38.12 -26.23 25.92
CA MET A 320 39.25 -26.88 25.24
C MET A 320 40.15 -27.66 26.20
N LYS A 321 40.47 -27.10 27.37
CA LYS A 321 41.29 -27.77 28.40
C LYS A 321 40.60 -29.03 28.98
N ASN A 322 39.28 -29.00 29.12
CA ASN A 322 38.48 -30.08 29.72
C ASN A 322 37.87 -31.05 28.69
N LYS A 323 38.16 -30.89 27.39
CA LYS A 323 37.64 -31.72 26.28
C LYS A 323 36.10 -31.84 26.24
N LYS A 324 35.38 -30.78 26.62
CA LYS A 324 33.92 -30.73 26.59
C LYS A 324 33.44 -30.13 25.27
N PHE A 325 33.17 -30.97 24.27
CA PHE A 325 32.87 -30.53 22.90
C PHE A 325 31.58 -29.71 22.77
N ASP A 326 30.54 -29.99 23.57
CA ASP A 326 29.30 -29.21 23.57
C ASP A 326 29.48 -27.78 24.09
N ASP A 327 30.39 -27.60 25.06
CA ASP A 327 30.74 -26.29 25.62
C ASP A 327 31.64 -25.46 24.68
N ILE A 328 32.35 -26.12 23.75
CA ILE A 328 33.17 -25.44 22.72
C ILE A 328 32.26 -24.73 21.71
N GLY A 329 31.24 -25.42 21.19
CA GLY A 329 30.33 -24.83 20.21
C GLY A 329 29.54 -23.64 20.76
N THR A 330 29.11 -23.72 22.02
CA THR A 330 28.40 -22.60 22.67
C THR A 330 29.32 -21.40 22.96
N ALA A 331 30.57 -21.63 23.35
CA ALA A 331 31.55 -20.57 23.55
C ALA A 331 31.98 -19.91 22.23
N GLU A 332 32.08 -20.68 21.14
CA GLU A 332 32.42 -20.17 19.80
C GLU A 332 31.34 -19.25 19.25
N VAL A 333 30.07 -19.62 19.40
CA VAL A 333 28.92 -18.76 19.04
C VAL A 333 28.94 -17.45 19.84
N LEU A 334 29.27 -17.51 21.13
CA LEU A 334 29.37 -16.34 22.00
C LEU A 334 30.48 -15.38 21.55
N VAL A 335 31.65 -15.92 21.20
CA VAL A 335 32.80 -15.15 20.66
C VAL A 335 32.47 -14.53 19.31
N ALA A 336 31.82 -15.28 18.41
CA ALA A 336 31.40 -14.77 17.10
C ALA A 336 30.40 -13.61 17.24
N ALA A 337 29.41 -13.74 18.12
CA ALA A 337 28.42 -12.69 18.39
C ALA A 337 29.06 -11.43 19.01
N ALA A 338 29.99 -11.60 19.95
CA ALA A 338 30.72 -10.49 20.56
C ALA A 338 31.58 -9.75 19.52
N ASN A 339 32.30 -10.47 18.66
CA ASN A 339 33.11 -9.89 17.58
C ASN A 339 32.25 -9.11 16.56
N ALA A 340 31.11 -9.64 16.16
CA ALA A 340 30.18 -8.95 15.25
C ALA A 340 29.67 -7.64 15.88
N LYS A 341 29.31 -7.67 17.18
CA LYS A 341 28.86 -6.48 17.91
C LYS A 341 29.97 -5.43 18.05
N LEU A 342 31.21 -5.85 18.34
CA LEU A 342 32.37 -4.96 18.43
C LEU A 342 32.68 -4.26 17.09
N ALA A 343 32.55 -4.97 15.96
CA ALA A 343 32.77 -4.37 14.65
C ALA A 343 31.78 -3.20 14.40
N VAL A 344 30.49 -3.41 14.67
CA VAL A 344 29.44 -2.39 14.50
C VAL A 344 29.66 -1.20 15.44
N LEU A 345 29.97 -1.47 16.72
CA LEU A 345 30.20 -0.41 17.71
C LEU A 345 31.41 0.45 17.38
N LYS A 346 32.51 -0.15 16.88
CA LYS A 346 33.70 0.59 16.44
C LYS A 346 33.39 1.54 15.27
N THR A 347 32.62 1.09 14.28
CA THR A 347 32.20 1.94 13.15
C THR A 347 31.38 3.13 13.63
N LYS A 348 30.38 2.90 14.50
CA LYS A 348 29.55 3.97 15.06
C LYS A 348 30.34 4.97 15.91
N LEU A 349 31.34 4.49 16.66
CA LEU A 349 32.22 5.36 17.44
C LEU A 349 33.03 6.29 16.53
N ILE A 350 33.60 5.75 15.43
CA ILE A 350 34.35 6.53 14.44
C ILE A 350 33.44 7.59 13.80
N GLU A 351 32.24 7.22 13.37
CA GLU A 351 31.28 8.17 12.78
C GLU A 351 30.87 9.27 13.76
N ASN A 352 30.66 8.92 15.04
CA ASN A 352 30.34 9.90 16.07
C ASN A 352 31.52 10.86 16.35
N ASP A 353 32.75 10.33 16.45
CA ASP A 353 33.96 11.14 16.62
C ASP A 353 34.19 12.10 15.43
N GLU A 354 33.94 11.65 14.20
CA GLU A 354 33.99 12.50 13.01
C GLU A 354 32.95 13.63 13.08
N ASN A 355 31.73 13.33 13.51
CA ASN A 355 30.65 14.30 13.65
C ASN A 355 30.95 15.31 14.76
N LEU A 356 31.48 14.87 15.90
CA LEU A 356 31.91 15.72 17.01
C LEU A 356 33.03 16.67 16.55
N ASN A 357 34.04 16.14 15.83
CA ASN A 357 35.14 16.94 15.30
C ASN A 357 34.68 17.98 14.27
N ARG A 358 33.72 17.61 13.39
CA ARG A 358 33.11 18.56 12.44
C ARG A 358 32.31 19.64 13.16
N LEU A 359 31.64 19.29 14.26
CA LEU A 359 30.84 20.24 15.05
C LEU A 359 31.75 21.22 15.81
N ARG A 360 32.81 20.74 16.46
CA ARG A 360 33.80 21.57 17.17
C ARG A 360 34.53 22.56 16.26
N LYS A 361 34.74 22.20 14.99
CA LYS A 361 35.27 23.10 13.96
C LYS A 361 34.30 24.19 13.49
N LYS A 362 33.02 24.10 13.88
CA LYS A 362 32.00 25.12 13.61
C LYS A 362 31.73 26.01 14.83
N ILE A 363 32.10 25.54 16.03
CA ILE A 363 31.97 26.28 17.29
C ILE A 363 33.19 27.18 17.49
N ASN A 364 34.40 26.69 17.18
CA ASN A 364 35.63 27.48 17.08
C ASN A 364 35.77 28.12 15.71
#